data_AF-A0A9Q2IGU6-F1
#
_entry.id   AF-A0A9Q2IGU6-F1
#
_cell.length_a   1.000
_cell.length_b   1.000
_cell.length_c   1.000
_cell.angle_alpha   90.00
_cell.angle_beta   90.00
_cell.angle_gamma   90.00
#
_symmetry.space_group_name_H-M   'P 1'
#
loop_
_entity.id
_entity.type
_entity.pdbx_description
1 polymer ?
#
loop_
_entity_poly.entity_id
_entity_poly.type
_entity_poly.pdbx_seq_one_letter_code
_entity_poly.pdbx_strand_id
1 'polypeptide(L)'
;MIKNIRNCCRRRWLLLRSVDAVYHWIGISSLAILLFKVVVLNDIPAPVRFMSSVSPVVEGVLGSVIASYIFYLLCIHPPIFAAKKTTADFEHSILLRIKLSFESHLRGISPTLNYDSTEQEIYAVFLALAPSSKTSPLGVPGDPSVKFDWFIYFQDSNQHIHTNVMRLLDSRLALDIETINTLNKISSCTWFSIIARFANINVGLPRGGNPFVNASQPDGALCRCFYELKELIRSLQPAIDAAAKLKDQRLE
;
A
#
# COMPACT_ATOMS: atom_id res chain seq x y z
N MET A 1 -2.06 -25.09 -24.48
CA MET A 1 -3.49 -25.24 -24.09
C MET A 1 -3.66 -25.60 -22.60
N ILE A 2 -2.99 -26.63 -22.07
CA ILE A 2 -3.11 -27.12 -20.67
C ILE A 2 -2.78 -26.04 -19.61
N LYS A 3 -1.75 -25.22 -19.82
CA LYS A 3 -1.40 -24.10 -18.91
C LYS A 3 -2.53 -23.07 -18.75
N ASN A 4 -3.35 -22.86 -19.79
CA ASN A 4 -4.39 -21.84 -19.76
C ASN A 4 -5.62 -22.30 -18.96
N ILE A 5 -5.97 -23.59 -19.06
CA ILE A 5 -7.05 -24.22 -18.29
C ILE A 5 -6.70 -24.25 -16.80
N ARG A 6 -5.47 -24.65 -16.46
CA ARG A 6 -4.99 -24.68 -15.07
C ARG A 6 -5.07 -23.30 -14.41
N ASN A 7 -4.70 -22.25 -15.14
CA ASN A 7 -4.76 -20.87 -14.65
C ASN A 7 -6.21 -20.38 -14.47
N CYS A 8 -7.13 -20.82 -15.32
CA CYS A 8 -8.55 -20.47 -15.21
C CYS A 8 -9.21 -21.15 -14.00
N CYS A 9 -8.95 -22.45 -13.78
CA CYS A 9 -9.44 -23.19 -12.61
C CYS A 9 -8.86 -22.61 -11.31
N ARG A 10 -7.56 -22.29 -11.29
CA ARG A 10 -6.93 -21.66 -10.11
C ARG A 10 -7.54 -20.31 -9.77
N ARG A 11 -7.81 -19.46 -10.76
CA ARG A 11 -8.48 -18.16 -10.53
C ARG A 11 -9.88 -18.32 -9.95
N ARG A 12 -10.67 -19.25 -10.48
CA ARG A 12 -12.02 -19.54 -9.98
C ARG A 12 -11.99 -20.09 -8.55
N TRP A 13 -11.03 -20.95 -8.24
CA TRP A 13 -10.84 -21.49 -6.90
C TRP A 13 -10.43 -20.43 -5.89
N LEU A 14 -9.48 -19.55 -6.22
CA LEU A 14 -9.10 -18.42 -5.36
C LEU A 14 -10.26 -17.45 -5.11
N LEU A 15 -11.10 -17.23 -6.13
CA LEU A 15 -12.29 -16.40 -6.01
C LEU A 15 -13.33 -17.03 -5.07
N LEU A 16 -13.53 -18.34 -5.14
CA LEU A 16 -14.41 -19.05 -4.21
C LEU A 16 -13.85 -19.05 -2.78
N ARG A 17 -12.54 -19.24 -2.62
CA ARG A 17 -11.88 -19.25 -1.31
C ARG A 17 -11.90 -17.89 -0.61
N SER A 18 -11.96 -16.78 -1.36
CA SER A 18 -11.98 -15.42 -0.80
C SER A 18 -13.35 -14.95 -0.32
N VAL A 19 -14.40 -15.75 -0.53
CA VAL A 19 -15.74 -15.48 0.01
C VAL A 19 -15.74 -15.78 1.51
N ASP A 20 -16.46 -14.98 2.28
CA ASP A 20 -16.61 -15.18 3.72
C ASP A 20 -17.14 -16.58 4.03
N ALA A 21 -16.56 -17.23 5.05
CA ALA A 21 -16.94 -18.55 5.49
C ALA A 21 -18.43 -18.63 5.84
N VAL A 22 -19.01 -17.53 6.37
CA VAL A 22 -20.43 -17.47 6.72
C VAL A 22 -21.33 -17.73 5.52
N TYR A 23 -21.05 -17.11 4.36
CA TYR A 23 -21.85 -17.32 3.15
C TYR A 23 -21.70 -18.75 2.62
N HIS A 24 -20.49 -19.32 2.67
CA HIS A 24 -20.27 -20.73 2.34
C HIS A 24 -21.10 -21.66 3.23
N TRP A 25 -21.06 -21.43 4.54
CA TRP A 25 -21.81 -22.25 5.50
C TRP A 25 -23.30 -22.22 5.23
N ILE A 26 -23.89 -21.04 5.03
CA ILE A 26 -25.32 -20.89 4.74
C ILE A 26 -25.72 -21.58 3.43
N GLY A 27 -24.92 -21.39 2.37
CA GLY A 27 -25.18 -22.00 1.07
C GLY A 27 -25.06 -23.53 1.12
N ILE A 28 -23.98 -24.05 1.71
CA ILE A 28 -23.73 -25.49 1.83
C ILE A 28 -24.74 -26.15 2.77
N SER A 29 -25.07 -25.53 3.91
CA SER A 29 -26.06 -26.07 4.84
C SER A 29 -27.44 -26.14 4.17
N SER A 30 -27.83 -25.11 3.43
CA SER A 30 -29.12 -25.09 2.73
C SER A 30 -29.18 -26.18 1.65
N LEU A 31 -28.09 -26.37 0.89
CA LEU A 31 -27.98 -27.44 -0.09
C LEU A 31 -28.01 -28.82 0.56
N ALA A 32 -27.28 -29.02 1.66
CA ALA A 32 -27.24 -30.29 2.39
C ALA A 32 -28.61 -30.65 2.97
N ILE A 33 -29.33 -29.68 3.55
CA ILE A 33 -30.69 -29.88 4.07
C ILE A 33 -31.65 -30.23 2.92
N LEU A 34 -31.55 -29.54 1.78
CA LEU A 34 -32.38 -29.84 0.61
C LEU A 34 -32.12 -31.25 0.07
N LEU A 35 -30.85 -31.64 -0.08
CA LEU A 35 -30.47 -32.98 -0.52
C LEU A 35 -30.92 -34.07 0.46
N PHE A 36 -30.70 -33.86 1.76
CA PHE A 36 -31.15 -34.77 2.80
C PHE A 36 -32.68 -34.96 2.72
N LYS A 37 -33.41 -33.87 2.52
CA LYS A 37 -34.86 -33.94 2.36
C LYS A 37 -35.27 -34.74 1.14
N VAL A 38 -34.72 -34.44 -0.03
CA VAL A 38 -35.09 -35.09 -1.30
C VAL A 38 -34.75 -36.59 -1.28
N VAL A 39 -33.60 -36.95 -0.70
CA VAL A 39 -33.10 -38.34 -0.71
C VAL A 39 -33.69 -39.19 0.42
N VAL A 40 -33.92 -38.62 1.61
CA VAL A 40 -34.33 -39.40 2.80
C VAL A 40 -35.80 -39.15 3.15
N LEU A 41 -36.21 -37.89 3.22
CA LEU A 41 -37.55 -37.53 3.73
C LEU A 41 -38.66 -37.73 2.70
N ASN A 42 -38.34 -37.76 1.40
CA ASN A 42 -39.33 -37.93 0.35
C ASN A 42 -39.89 -39.37 0.27
N ASP A 43 -39.12 -40.36 0.72
CA ASP A 43 -39.53 -41.76 0.75
C ASP A 43 -40.43 -42.11 1.95
N ILE A 44 -40.50 -41.22 2.96
CA ILE A 44 -41.29 -41.44 4.17
C ILE A 44 -42.70 -40.87 3.96
N PRO A 45 -43.77 -41.70 4.00
CA PRO A 45 -45.14 -41.22 3.82
C PRO A 45 -45.50 -40.22 4.92
N ALA A 46 -46.05 -39.07 4.52
CA ALA A 46 -46.40 -38.00 5.44
C ALA A 46 -47.48 -38.47 6.43
N PRO A 47 -47.22 -38.43 7.75
CA PRO A 47 -48.19 -38.92 8.74
C PRO A 47 -49.41 -38.00 8.86
N VAL A 48 -49.30 -36.74 8.42
CA VAL A 48 -50.38 -35.74 8.43
C VAL A 48 -50.40 -34.92 7.14
N ARG A 49 -51.60 -34.60 6.63
CA ARG A 49 -51.79 -33.79 5.39
C ARG A 49 -51.17 -32.40 5.44
N PHE A 50 -50.96 -31.85 6.63
CA PHE A 50 -50.27 -30.57 6.80
C PHE A 50 -48.80 -30.64 6.36
N MET A 51 -48.09 -31.73 6.69
CA MET A 51 -46.66 -31.89 6.35
C MET A 51 -46.43 -31.96 4.84
N SER A 52 -47.33 -32.61 4.09
CA SER A 52 -47.24 -32.63 2.62
C SER A 52 -47.48 -31.26 2.00
N SER A 53 -48.24 -30.37 2.66
CA SER A 53 -48.54 -29.02 2.17
C SER A 53 -47.43 -28.00 2.48
N VAL A 54 -46.71 -28.18 3.59
CA VAL A 54 -45.57 -27.32 3.97
C VAL A 54 -44.29 -27.68 3.20
N SER A 55 -44.19 -28.93 2.73
CA SER A 55 -43.02 -29.46 2.03
C SER A 55 -42.57 -28.58 0.83
N PRO A 56 -43.44 -28.17 -0.10
CA PRO A 56 -43.05 -27.30 -1.22
C PRO A 56 -42.60 -25.90 -0.79
N VAL A 57 -43.15 -25.37 0.31
CA VAL A 57 -42.76 -24.05 0.85
C VAL A 57 -41.31 -24.10 1.34
N VAL A 58 -40.94 -25.14 2.07
CA VAL A 58 -39.56 -25.33 2.56
C VAL A 58 -38.58 -25.50 1.40
N GLU A 59 -38.95 -26.24 0.35
CA GLU A 59 -38.16 -26.34 -0.88
C GLU A 59 -37.99 -25.00 -1.58
N GLY A 60 -39.07 -24.22 -1.69
CA GLY A 60 -39.02 -22.87 -2.27
C GLY A 60 -38.06 -21.96 -1.49
N VAL A 61 -38.11 -21.99 -0.15
CA VAL A 61 -37.22 -21.20 0.71
C VAL A 61 -35.77 -21.65 0.55
N LEU A 62 -35.45 -22.95 0.70
CA LEU A 62 -34.09 -23.46 0.54
C LEU A 62 -33.55 -23.20 -0.87
N GLY A 63 -34.38 -23.41 -1.89
CA GLY A 63 -34.06 -23.10 -3.28
C GLY A 63 -33.75 -21.62 -3.47
N SER A 64 -34.52 -20.72 -2.86
CA SER A 64 -34.26 -19.27 -2.91
C SER A 64 -32.93 -18.87 -2.23
N VAL A 65 -32.57 -19.52 -1.11
CA VAL A 65 -31.29 -19.28 -0.41
C VAL A 65 -30.12 -19.75 -1.28
N ILE A 66 -30.23 -20.95 -1.87
CA ILE A 66 -29.21 -21.49 -2.78
C ILE A 66 -29.06 -20.59 -4.02
N ALA A 67 -30.17 -20.16 -4.63
CA ALA A 67 -30.15 -19.26 -5.77
C ALA A 67 -29.52 -17.90 -5.43
N SER A 68 -29.85 -17.34 -4.26
CA SER A 68 -29.25 -16.09 -3.76
C SER A 68 -27.74 -16.24 -3.52
N TYR A 69 -27.30 -17.39 -2.99
CA TYR A 69 -25.90 -17.70 -2.79
C TYR A 69 -25.14 -17.82 -4.12
N ILE A 70 -25.70 -18.52 -5.11
CA ILE A 70 -25.13 -18.61 -6.46
C ILE A 70 -25.05 -17.21 -7.10
N PHE A 71 -26.11 -16.41 -6.98
CA PHE A 71 -26.14 -15.04 -7.47
C PHE A 71 -25.05 -14.18 -6.81
N TYR A 72 -24.87 -14.27 -5.50
CA TYR A 72 -23.79 -13.58 -4.80
C TYR A 72 -22.41 -13.98 -5.35
N LEU A 73 -22.16 -15.28 -5.51
CA LEU A 73 -20.88 -15.79 -6.01
C LEU A 73 -20.57 -15.36 -7.44
N LEU A 74 -21.57 -15.26 -8.30
CA LEU A 74 -21.37 -14.99 -9.73
C LEU A 74 -21.48 -13.50 -10.07
N CYS A 75 -22.35 -12.75 -9.40
CA CYS A 75 -22.67 -11.37 -9.76
C CYS A 75 -22.09 -10.34 -8.79
N ILE A 76 -22.00 -10.65 -7.49
CA ILE A 76 -21.62 -9.66 -6.46
C ILE A 76 -20.16 -9.81 -6.06
N HIS A 77 -19.70 -11.03 -5.79
CA HIS A 77 -18.34 -11.26 -5.29
C HIS A 77 -17.24 -10.95 -6.32
N PRO A 78 -17.36 -11.30 -7.62
CA PRO A 78 -16.31 -11.01 -8.58
C PRO A 78 -15.95 -9.52 -8.73
N PRO A 79 -16.92 -8.59 -8.86
CA PRO A 79 -16.57 -7.16 -8.93
C PRO A 79 -16.00 -6.63 -7.61
N ILE A 80 -16.47 -7.10 -6.45
CA ILE A 80 -15.91 -6.73 -5.15
C ILE A 80 -14.45 -7.20 -5.02
N PHE A 81 -14.19 -8.45 -5.39
CA PHE A 81 -12.84 -9.02 -5.38
C PHE A 81 -11.91 -8.26 -6.34
N ALA A 82 -12.39 -7.92 -7.54
CA ALA A 82 -11.63 -7.13 -8.49
C ALA A 82 -11.30 -5.73 -7.92
N ALA A 83 -12.26 -5.04 -7.30
CA ALA A 83 -12.07 -3.72 -6.70
C ALA A 83 -11.07 -3.74 -5.53
N LYS A 84 -11.17 -4.74 -4.63
CA LYS A 84 -10.21 -4.94 -3.54
C LYS A 84 -8.80 -5.15 -4.08
N LYS A 85 -8.68 -5.95 -5.14
CA LYS A 85 -7.39 -6.21 -5.79
C LYS A 85 -6.80 -4.96 -6.42
N THR A 86 -7.57 -4.21 -7.20
CA THR A 86 -7.08 -2.97 -7.82
C THR A 86 -6.64 -1.95 -6.78
N THR A 87 -7.35 -1.92 -5.64
CA THR A 87 -6.99 -1.09 -4.48
C THR A 87 -5.64 -1.49 -3.90
N ALA A 88 -5.44 -2.77 -3.60
CA ALA A 88 -4.17 -3.27 -3.07
C ALA A 88 -3.00 -3.08 -4.06
N ASP A 89 -3.24 -3.29 -5.36
CA ASP A 89 -2.25 -3.05 -6.42
C ASP A 89 -1.83 -1.57 -6.47
N PHE A 90 -2.80 -0.66 -6.37
CA PHE A 90 -2.55 0.78 -6.33
C PHE A 90 -1.76 1.17 -5.07
N GLU A 91 -2.24 0.74 -3.90
CA GLU A 91 -1.61 1.02 -2.61
C GLU A 91 -0.14 0.56 -2.59
N HIS A 92 0.08 -0.72 -2.93
CA HIS A 92 1.42 -1.28 -3.05
C HIS A 92 2.29 -0.47 -4.03
N SER A 93 1.74 -0.08 -5.19
CA SER A 93 2.51 0.67 -6.19
C SER A 93 2.94 2.04 -5.67
N ILE A 94 2.09 2.76 -4.94
CA ILE A 94 2.40 4.09 -4.44
C ILE A 94 3.35 4.01 -3.24
N LEU A 95 3.11 3.10 -2.28
CA LEU A 95 4.03 2.89 -1.15
C LEU A 95 5.44 2.50 -1.62
N LEU A 96 5.52 1.60 -2.61
CA LEU A 96 6.80 1.24 -3.23
C LEU A 96 7.47 2.43 -3.93
N ARG A 97 6.70 3.30 -4.62
CA ARG A 97 7.24 4.53 -5.20
C ARG A 97 7.78 5.49 -4.16
N ILE A 98 7.13 5.64 -3.00
CA ILE A 98 7.63 6.46 -1.88
C ILE A 98 8.99 5.92 -1.44
N LYS A 99 9.07 4.62 -1.17
CA LYS A 99 10.32 3.95 -0.76
C LYS A 99 11.43 4.14 -1.80
N LEU A 100 11.18 3.78 -3.06
CA LEU A 100 12.16 3.88 -4.14
C LEU A 100 12.59 5.32 -4.42
N SER A 101 11.68 6.29 -4.30
CA SER A 101 12.02 7.71 -4.44
C SER A 101 13.02 8.13 -3.37
N PHE A 102 12.82 7.68 -2.13
CA PHE A 102 13.76 7.97 -1.05
C PHE A 102 15.08 7.19 -1.17
N GLU A 103 15.09 5.96 -1.68
CA GLU A 103 16.35 5.25 -1.97
C GLU A 103 17.15 5.98 -3.05
N SER A 104 16.46 6.41 -4.12
CA SER A 104 17.06 7.22 -5.17
C SER A 104 17.61 8.53 -4.59
N HIS A 105 16.92 9.10 -3.60
CA HIS A 105 17.35 10.30 -2.93
C HIS A 105 18.64 10.06 -2.12
N LEU A 106 18.68 9.02 -1.28
CA LEU A 106 19.88 8.63 -0.52
C LEU A 106 21.07 8.41 -1.44
N ARG A 107 20.88 7.65 -2.52
CA ARG A 107 21.94 7.35 -3.50
C ARG A 107 22.45 8.59 -4.23
N GLY A 108 21.57 9.57 -4.49
CA GLY A 108 21.98 10.83 -5.10
C GLY A 108 22.81 11.71 -4.15
N ILE A 109 22.62 11.59 -2.85
CA ILE A 109 23.46 12.25 -1.84
C ILE A 109 24.82 11.55 -1.74
N SER A 110 24.82 10.22 -1.59
CA SER A 110 26.04 9.41 -1.56
C SER A 110 25.76 7.97 -1.95
N PRO A 111 26.64 7.32 -2.74
CA PRO A 111 26.51 5.90 -3.08
C PRO A 111 26.69 4.97 -1.86
N THR A 112 27.26 5.45 -0.76
CA THR A 112 27.45 4.67 0.46
C THR A 112 26.21 4.61 1.34
N LEU A 113 25.28 5.57 1.19
CA LEU A 113 24.08 5.63 2.01
C LEU A 113 23.01 4.66 1.51
N ASN A 114 22.35 4.00 2.44
CA ASN A 114 21.23 3.10 2.20
C ASN A 114 20.20 3.19 3.34
N TYR A 115 19.15 2.38 3.29
CA TYR A 115 18.07 2.41 4.28
C TYR A 115 18.52 2.04 5.71
N ASP A 116 19.54 1.21 5.82
CA ASP A 116 20.11 0.76 7.09
C ASP A 116 21.19 1.70 7.62
N SER A 117 21.55 2.75 6.87
CA SER A 117 22.53 3.72 7.32
C SER A 117 22.14 4.35 8.65
N THR A 118 23.15 4.49 9.51
CA THR A 118 23.02 5.08 10.84
C THR A 118 22.94 6.60 10.76
N GLU A 119 22.48 7.24 11.84
CA GLU A 119 22.46 8.70 11.91
C GLU A 119 23.87 9.29 11.76
N GLN A 120 24.89 8.64 12.32
CA GLN A 120 26.28 9.08 12.23
C GLN A 120 26.83 9.01 10.80
N GLU A 121 26.48 7.97 10.03
CA GLU A 121 26.85 7.86 8.62
C GLU A 121 26.22 8.97 7.78
N ILE A 122 24.94 9.27 8.01
CA ILE A 122 24.25 10.39 7.37
C ILE A 122 24.94 11.70 7.75
N TYR A 123 25.20 11.93 9.04
CA TYR A 123 25.88 13.12 9.52
C TYR A 123 27.24 13.32 8.83
N ALA A 124 28.06 12.26 8.74
CA ALA A 124 29.37 12.30 8.11
C ALA A 124 29.30 12.68 6.62
N VAL A 125 28.31 12.14 5.89
CA VAL A 125 28.09 12.51 4.48
C VAL A 125 27.62 13.96 4.37
N PHE A 126 26.65 14.37 5.19
CA PHE A 126 26.13 15.73 5.17
C PHE A 126 27.18 16.77 5.59
N LEU A 127 28.14 16.41 6.44
CA LEU A 127 29.28 17.27 6.80
C LEU A 127 30.17 17.60 5.59
N ALA A 128 30.34 16.64 4.68
CA ALA A 128 31.12 16.81 3.46
C ALA A 128 30.37 17.56 2.35
N LEU A 129 29.05 17.75 2.46
CA LEU A 129 28.26 18.50 1.49
C LEU A 129 28.59 19.99 1.58
N ALA A 130 28.71 20.63 0.41
CA ALA A 130 28.73 22.08 0.29
C ALA A 130 27.33 22.54 -0.16
N PRO A 131 26.44 23.01 0.73
CA PRO A 131 25.01 23.19 0.43
C PRO A 131 24.72 24.08 -0.78
N SER A 132 25.44 25.19 -0.91
CA SER A 132 25.28 26.14 -2.02
C SER A 132 26.08 25.78 -3.27
N SER A 133 26.85 24.69 -3.27
CA SER A 133 27.61 24.30 -4.47
C SER A 133 26.66 23.71 -5.51
N LYS A 134 26.86 24.10 -6.77
CA LYS A 134 26.16 23.52 -7.94
C LYS A 134 26.75 22.15 -8.31
N THR A 135 26.82 21.25 -7.34
CA THR A 135 27.39 19.90 -7.48
C THR A 135 26.38 18.81 -7.17
N SER A 136 25.13 19.17 -6.91
CA SER A 136 24.06 18.17 -6.73
C SER A 136 23.89 17.33 -8.01
N PRO A 137 23.34 16.11 -7.89
CA PRO A 137 23.10 15.24 -9.05
C PRO A 137 21.93 15.74 -9.92
N LEU A 138 21.19 16.78 -9.50
CA LEU A 138 20.10 17.33 -10.27
C LEU A 138 20.64 18.10 -11.48
N GLY A 139 20.13 17.75 -12.66
CA GLY A 139 20.43 18.42 -13.92
C GLY A 139 19.21 18.50 -14.82
N VAL A 140 19.28 19.37 -15.82
CA VAL A 140 18.20 19.52 -16.81
C VAL A 140 18.33 18.41 -17.86
N PRO A 141 17.24 17.67 -18.18
CA PRO A 141 17.27 16.69 -19.27
C PRO A 141 17.71 17.35 -20.58
N GLY A 142 18.80 16.86 -21.17
CA GLY A 142 19.35 17.40 -22.42
C GLY A 142 20.42 18.48 -22.26
N ASP A 143 20.67 18.97 -21.04
CA ASP A 143 21.77 19.90 -20.75
C ASP A 143 22.53 19.52 -19.46
N PRO A 144 23.67 18.81 -19.57
CA PRO A 144 24.47 18.40 -18.42
C PRO A 144 25.25 19.55 -17.77
N SER A 145 25.27 20.75 -18.37
CA SER A 145 26.00 21.91 -17.86
C SER A 145 25.25 22.64 -16.74
N VAL A 146 23.91 22.52 -16.73
CA VAL A 146 23.06 23.13 -15.70
C VAL A 146 22.99 22.19 -14.49
N LYS A 147 23.71 22.57 -13.43
CA LYS A 147 23.63 21.94 -12.11
C LYS A 147 22.97 22.85 -11.11
N PHE A 148 22.18 22.24 -10.23
CA PHE A 148 21.50 22.95 -9.15
C PHE A 148 22.25 22.80 -7.83
N ASP A 149 21.96 23.69 -6.88
CA ASP A 149 22.44 23.52 -5.51
C ASP A 149 21.71 22.38 -4.79
N TRP A 150 22.19 22.04 -3.60
CA TRP A 150 21.62 20.93 -2.84
C TRP A 150 20.22 21.23 -2.30
N PHE A 151 19.87 22.49 -2.03
CA PHE A 151 18.52 22.82 -1.54
C PHE A 151 17.46 22.59 -2.60
N ILE A 152 17.73 22.97 -3.85
CA ILE A 152 16.84 22.69 -4.98
C ILE A 152 16.72 21.18 -5.20
N TYR A 153 17.83 20.43 -5.13
CA TYR A 153 17.80 18.96 -5.21
C TYR A 153 16.95 18.32 -4.10
N PHE A 154 17.13 18.77 -2.85
CA PHE A 154 16.34 18.29 -1.72
C PHE A 154 14.87 18.66 -1.87
N GLN A 155 14.56 19.86 -2.36
CA GLN A 155 13.18 20.31 -2.56
C GLN A 155 12.47 19.47 -3.62
N ASP A 156 13.11 19.22 -4.77
CA ASP A 156 12.59 18.38 -5.85
C ASP A 156 12.29 16.96 -5.35
N SER A 157 13.25 16.35 -4.66
CA SER A 157 13.09 15.01 -4.08
C SER A 157 11.98 14.96 -3.02
N ASN A 158 11.90 15.97 -2.15
CA ASN A 158 10.84 16.10 -1.15
C ASN A 158 9.47 16.24 -1.81
N GLN A 159 9.35 17.01 -2.90
CA GLN A 159 8.11 17.19 -3.64
C GLN A 159 7.65 15.86 -4.27
N HIS A 160 8.56 15.06 -4.81
CA HIS A 160 8.23 13.73 -5.33
C HIS A 160 7.68 12.79 -4.24
N ILE A 161 8.33 12.75 -3.08
CA ILE A 161 7.87 11.93 -1.95
C ILE A 161 6.51 12.43 -1.45
N HIS A 162 6.39 13.73 -1.18
CA HIS A 162 5.18 14.37 -0.69
C HIS A 162 3.99 14.16 -1.64
N THR A 163 4.20 14.28 -2.94
CA THR A 163 3.15 14.03 -3.95
C THR A 163 2.63 12.60 -3.86
N ASN A 164 3.51 11.61 -3.73
CA ASN A 164 3.07 10.22 -3.61
C ASN A 164 2.37 9.94 -2.27
N VAL A 165 2.82 10.56 -1.18
CA VAL A 165 2.15 10.48 0.13
C VAL A 165 0.73 11.06 0.05
N MET A 166 0.58 12.27 -0.49
CA MET A 166 -0.72 12.92 -0.65
C MET A 166 -1.65 12.12 -1.57
N ARG A 167 -1.12 11.56 -2.66
CA ARG A 167 -1.90 10.68 -3.53
C ARG A 167 -2.49 9.48 -2.80
N LEU A 168 -1.81 8.93 -1.80
CA LEU A 168 -2.34 7.84 -1.00
C LEU A 168 -3.38 8.33 0.00
N LEU A 169 -3.10 9.43 0.72
CA LEU A 169 -4.03 10.03 1.69
C LEU A 169 -5.35 10.49 1.02
N ASP A 170 -5.27 11.03 -0.20
CA ASP A 170 -6.43 11.54 -0.95
C ASP A 170 -7.21 10.44 -1.70
N SER A 171 -6.67 9.20 -1.77
CA SER A 171 -7.19 8.14 -2.63
C SER A 171 -8.57 7.58 -2.22
N ARG A 172 -9.14 8.02 -1.08
CA ARG A 172 -10.36 7.48 -0.45
C ARG A 172 -10.31 5.97 -0.17
N LEU A 173 -9.11 5.37 -0.24
CA LEU A 173 -8.91 3.95 0.04
C LEU A 173 -8.99 3.73 1.54
N ALA A 174 -9.48 2.54 1.92
CA ALA A 174 -9.46 2.08 3.30
C ALA A 174 -8.02 1.66 3.67
N LEU A 175 -7.18 2.64 3.96
CA LEU A 175 -5.86 2.42 4.54
C LEU A 175 -6.01 2.08 6.02
N ASP A 176 -5.10 1.28 6.54
CA ASP A 176 -5.05 1.04 7.99
C ASP A 176 -4.62 2.33 8.73
N ILE A 177 -5.05 2.43 9.99
CA ILE A 177 -4.85 3.64 10.80
C ILE A 177 -3.36 3.90 11.05
N GLU A 178 -2.54 2.85 11.16
CA GLU A 178 -1.10 2.98 11.40
C GLU A 178 -0.39 3.57 10.18
N THR A 179 -0.70 3.07 8.97
CA THR A 179 -0.23 3.62 7.70
C THR A 179 -0.65 5.07 7.51
N ILE A 180 -1.92 5.42 7.79
CA ILE A 180 -2.39 6.81 7.73
C ILE A 180 -1.58 7.70 8.68
N ASN A 181 -1.36 7.26 9.92
CA ASN A 181 -0.60 8.00 10.91
C ASN A 181 0.85 8.23 10.44
N THR A 182 1.51 7.18 9.92
CA THR A 182 2.87 7.28 9.37
C THR A 182 2.94 8.22 8.19
N LEU A 183 2.00 8.14 7.25
CA LEU A 183 1.95 9.03 6.08
C LEU A 183 1.71 10.49 6.48
N ASN A 184 0.86 10.75 7.48
CA ASN A 184 0.67 12.08 8.03
C ASN A 184 1.95 12.60 8.69
N LYS A 185 2.69 11.76 9.41
CA LYS A 185 4.00 12.15 9.98
C LYS A 185 5.03 12.46 8.90
N ILE A 186 5.03 11.70 7.80
CA ILE A 186 5.90 11.96 6.64
C ILE A 186 5.53 13.29 5.99
N SER A 187 4.23 13.55 5.77
CA SER A 187 3.79 14.79 5.12
C SER A 187 4.06 16.03 5.97
N SER A 188 3.97 15.91 7.29
CA SER A 188 4.30 16.97 8.24
C SER A 188 5.77 16.93 8.70
N CYS A 189 6.65 16.20 8.02
CA CYS A 189 8.04 16.06 8.45
C CYS A 189 8.76 17.42 8.41
N THR A 190 9.45 17.75 9.50
CA THR A 190 10.19 19.00 9.67
C THR A 190 11.18 19.24 8.53
N TRP A 191 11.82 18.17 8.02
CA TRP A 191 12.73 18.22 6.88
C TRP A 191 12.12 18.92 5.66
N PHE A 192 10.88 18.60 5.30
CA PHE A 192 10.20 19.18 4.14
C PHE A 192 10.02 20.69 4.29
N SER A 193 9.54 21.11 5.46
CA SER A 193 9.29 22.53 5.75
C SER A 193 10.57 23.36 5.76
N ILE A 194 11.67 22.81 6.29
CA ILE A 194 12.95 23.51 6.39
C ILE A 194 13.61 23.64 5.02
N ILE A 195 13.67 22.54 4.26
CA ILE A 195 14.21 22.57 2.90
C ILE A 195 13.43 23.53 2.00
N ALA A 196 12.10 23.52 2.06
CA ALA A 196 11.28 24.46 1.29
C ALA A 196 11.60 25.92 1.65
N ARG A 197 11.84 26.23 2.93
CA ARG A 197 12.26 27.58 3.35
C ARG A 197 13.62 27.94 2.78
N PHE A 198 14.62 27.07 2.91
CA PHE A 198 15.97 27.36 2.40
C PHE A 198 16.04 27.46 0.88
N ALA A 199 15.27 26.64 0.15
CA ALA A 199 15.23 26.70 -1.30
C ALA A 199 14.53 27.97 -1.83
N ASN A 200 13.53 28.49 -1.10
CA ASN A 200 12.85 29.74 -1.46
C ASN A 200 13.65 30.99 -1.07
N ILE A 201 14.45 30.91 -0.01
CA ILE A 201 15.34 31.98 0.42
C ILE A 201 16.61 31.86 -0.43
N ASN A 202 16.60 32.44 -1.64
CA ASN A 202 17.77 32.60 -2.54
C ASN A 202 18.94 33.40 -1.92
N VAL A 203 18.95 33.62 -0.61
CA VAL A 203 19.94 34.41 0.10
C VAL A 203 21.07 33.48 0.49
N GLY A 204 22.24 33.72 -0.10
CA GLY A 204 23.46 32.99 0.21
C GLY A 204 23.62 32.82 1.72
N LEU A 205 23.77 31.57 2.15
CA LEU A 205 24.11 31.25 3.53
C LEU A 205 25.28 32.13 3.97
N PRO A 206 25.28 32.65 5.22
CA PRO A 206 26.43 33.37 5.74
C PRO A 206 27.70 32.56 5.46
N ARG A 207 28.67 33.21 4.80
CA ARG A 207 29.82 32.60 4.12
C ARG A 207 30.37 31.39 4.89
N GLY A 208 30.18 30.19 4.34
CA GLY A 208 30.86 28.96 4.79
C GLY A 208 30.09 28.09 5.78
N GLY A 209 28.89 28.45 6.20
CA GLY A 209 28.07 27.60 7.08
C GLY A 209 27.38 26.47 6.32
N ASN A 210 27.54 25.22 6.76
CA ASN A 210 26.71 24.11 6.35
C ASN A 210 25.52 24.00 7.30
N PRO A 211 24.28 24.40 6.94
CA PRO A 211 23.16 24.39 7.86
C PRO A 211 22.65 22.96 8.10
N PHE A 212 23.09 21.98 7.31
CA PHE A 212 22.68 20.59 7.52
C PHE A 212 23.27 19.98 8.77
N VAL A 213 24.43 20.47 9.20
CA VAL A 213 25.19 19.96 10.33
C VAL A 213 25.62 21.08 11.25
N ASN A 214 25.64 20.84 12.56
CA ASN A 214 26.22 21.76 13.51
C ASN A 214 27.29 21.02 14.31
N ALA A 215 28.57 21.31 14.03
CA ALA A 215 29.69 20.67 14.69
C ALA A 215 29.71 20.88 16.21
N SER A 216 29.08 21.96 16.70
CA SER A 216 29.00 22.28 18.13
C SER A 216 27.78 21.67 18.83
N GLN A 217 26.74 21.30 18.07
CA GLN A 217 25.49 20.71 18.59
C GLN A 217 24.90 19.73 17.57
N PRO A 218 25.40 18.48 17.51
CA PRO A 218 24.93 17.48 16.56
C PRO A 218 23.43 17.16 16.74
N ASP A 219 22.92 17.22 17.97
CA ASP A 219 21.50 16.92 18.28
C ASP A 219 20.50 17.89 17.64
N GLY A 220 20.94 19.10 17.27
CA GLY A 220 20.13 20.13 16.61
C GLY A 220 20.36 20.25 15.10
N ALA A 221 21.10 19.32 14.50
CA ALA A 221 21.43 19.35 13.08
C ALA A 221 20.21 19.02 12.19
N LEU A 222 20.07 19.67 11.04
CA LEU A 222 18.96 19.39 10.12
C LEU A 222 19.04 17.98 9.52
N CYS A 223 20.24 17.39 9.45
CA CYS A 223 20.41 16.01 9.01
C CYS A 223 19.69 15.01 9.92
N ARG A 224 19.41 15.36 11.19
CA ARG A 224 18.55 14.55 12.06
C ARG A 224 17.12 14.49 11.56
N CYS A 225 16.55 15.61 11.09
CA CYS A 225 15.22 15.61 10.47
C CYS A 225 15.18 14.73 9.21
N PHE A 226 16.29 14.69 8.46
CA PHE A 226 16.43 13.77 7.33
C PHE A 226 16.50 12.29 7.77
N TYR A 227 17.21 12.00 8.86
CA TYR A 227 17.23 10.66 9.46
C TYR A 227 15.85 10.24 9.99
N GLU A 228 15.12 11.15 10.64
CA GLU A 228 13.73 10.91 11.08
C GLU A 228 12.82 10.59 9.88
N LEU A 229 12.97 11.30 8.77
CA LEU A 229 12.25 10.98 7.52
C LEU A 229 12.59 9.56 7.03
N LYS A 230 13.86 9.15 7.07
CA LYS A 230 14.27 7.78 6.71
C LYS A 230 13.55 6.75 7.57
N GLU A 231 13.53 6.94 8.90
CA GLU A 231 12.89 6.01 9.83
C GLU A 231 11.37 5.97 9.64
N LEU A 232 10.72 7.11 9.40
CA LEU A 232 9.30 7.15 9.06
C LEU A 232 9.01 6.37 7.76
N ILE A 233 9.80 6.54 6.71
CA ILE A 233 9.59 5.80 5.48
C ILE A 233 9.91 4.30 5.67
N ARG A 234 10.92 3.96 6.49
CA ARG A 234 11.22 2.57 6.87
C ARG A 234 10.03 1.91 7.58
N SER A 235 9.32 2.66 8.42
CA SER A 235 8.13 2.17 9.13
C SER A 235 6.94 1.86 8.21
N LEU A 236 6.98 2.25 6.93
CA LEU A 236 5.99 1.81 5.92
C LEU A 236 6.25 0.37 5.40
N GLN A 237 7.38 -0.25 5.74
CA GLN A 237 7.72 -1.59 5.23
C GLN A 237 6.65 -2.66 5.54
N PRO A 238 6.08 -2.74 6.76
CA PRO A 238 5.01 -3.69 7.05
C PRO A 238 3.77 -3.48 6.17
N ALA A 239 3.42 -2.24 5.86
CA ALA A 239 2.30 -1.91 4.97
C ALA A 239 2.60 -2.31 3.51
N ILE A 240 3.83 -2.06 3.04
CA ILE A 240 4.30 -2.54 1.73
C ILE A 240 4.19 -4.06 1.64
N ASP A 241 4.64 -4.78 2.67
CA ASP A 241 4.62 -6.24 2.69
C ASP A 241 3.18 -6.79 2.79
N ALA A 242 2.31 -6.12 3.54
CA ALA A 242 0.89 -6.47 3.63
C ALA A 242 0.17 -6.27 2.28
N ALA A 243 0.37 -5.13 1.64
CA ALA A 243 -0.19 -4.84 0.32
C ALA A 243 0.39 -5.78 -0.76
N ALA A 244 1.68 -6.13 -0.65
CA ALA A 244 2.32 -7.13 -1.51
C ALA A 244 1.69 -8.51 -1.33
N LYS A 245 1.45 -8.96 -0.08
CA LYS A 245 0.77 -10.23 0.20
C LYS A 245 -0.65 -10.25 -0.35
N LEU A 246 -1.42 -9.16 -0.24
CA LEU A 246 -2.77 -9.08 -0.80
C LEU A 246 -2.76 -9.12 -2.34
N LYS A 247 -1.74 -8.54 -2.96
CA LYS A 247 -1.46 -8.69 -4.39
C LYS A 247 -1.02 -10.12 -4.76
N ASP A 248 -0.22 -10.75 -3.90
CA ASP A 248 0.41 -12.06 -4.07
C ASP A 248 -0.39 -13.25 -3.52
N GLN A 249 -1.57 -13.04 -2.93
CA GLN A 249 -2.63 -14.07 -2.78
C GLN A 249 -3.04 -14.70 -4.15
N ARG A 250 -2.38 -14.28 -5.23
CA ARG A 250 -2.12 -15.01 -6.46
C ARG A 250 -1.32 -16.33 -6.34
N LEU A 251 -0.61 -16.68 -5.26
CA LEU A 251 0.45 -17.69 -5.33
C LEU A 251 0.47 -18.83 -4.31
N GLU A 252 -0.39 -18.86 -3.30
CA GLU A 252 -0.58 -20.05 -2.47
C GLU A 252 -1.90 -20.75 -2.82
#